data_AF-A0A6S6ZDW4-F1
#
_entry.id   AF-A0A6S6ZDW4-F1
#
_cell.length_a   1.000
_cell.length_b   1.000
_cell.length_c   1.000
_cell.angle_alpha   90.00
_cell.angle_beta   90.00
_cell.angle_gamma   90.00
#
_symmetry.space_group_name_H-M   'P 1'
#
loop_
_entity.id
_entity.type
_entity.pdbx_description
1 polymer ?
#
loop_
_entity_poly.entity_id
_entity_poly.type
_entity_poly.pdbx_seq_one_letter_code
_entity_poly.pdbx_strand_id
1 'polypeptide(L)'
;MNGIDFILRDRTGWTPPVPLPRRRLRWADPKQEAMRPEELAFIKDAKGRLTAKDLGECYGVSPQTISNIWSGRCPAVPVPRPTRVRLERK
;
A
#
# COMPACT_ATOMS: atom_id res chain seq x y z
N MET A 1 -8.13 -56.41 30.53
CA MET A 1 -7.25 -55.49 31.27
C MET A 1 -6.56 -54.65 30.21
N ASN A 2 -7.15 -53.49 29.87
CA ASN A 2 -6.78 -52.72 28.68
C ASN A 2 -5.74 -51.67 29.10
N GLY A 3 -4.47 -51.92 28.79
CA GLY A 3 -3.38 -50.98 29.04
C GLY A 3 -3.54 -49.77 28.13
N ILE A 4 -3.86 -48.62 28.70
CA ILE A 4 -3.75 -47.33 28.03
C ILE A 4 -2.28 -46.93 28.18
N ASP A 5 -1.53 -46.94 27.09
CA ASP A 5 -0.17 -46.40 27.06
C ASP A 5 -0.24 -44.88 27.13
N PHE A 6 0.11 -44.33 28.29
CA PHE A 6 0.28 -42.91 28.46
C PHE A 6 1.54 -42.48 27.70
N ILE A 7 1.36 -41.85 26.54
CA ILE A 7 2.44 -41.14 25.85
C ILE A 7 2.83 -39.96 26.75
N LEU A 8 3.87 -40.14 27.56
CA LEU A 8 4.51 -39.06 28.30
C LEU A 8 4.93 -37.99 27.28
N ARG A 9 4.31 -36.81 27.34
CA ARG A 9 4.83 -35.65 26.60
C ARG A 9 6.22 -35.38 27.14
N ASP A 10 7.24 -35.67 26.34
CA ASP A 10 8.59 -35.19 26.59
C ASP A 10 8.56 -33.68 26.81
N ARG A 11 9.20 -33.25 27.91
CA ARG A 11 9.38 -31.83 28.26
C ARG A 11 10.24 -31.06 27.24
N THR A 12 10.78 -31.75 26.24
CA THR A 12 11.50 -31.13 25.13
C THR A 12 10.48 -30.73 24.08
N GLY A 13 9.95 -29.52 24.23
CA GLY A 13 8.98 -28.94 23.31
C GLY A 13 9.40 -29.14 21.86
N TRP A 14 8.76 -30.11 21.20
CA TRP A 14 8.96 -30.32 19.77
C TRP A 14 8.41 -29.09 19.06
N THR A 15 9.33 -28.18 18.74
CA THR A 15 9.04 -27.01 17.94
C THR A 15 9.50 -27.38 16.54
N PRO A 16 8.60 -27.67 15.59
CA PRO A 16 9.04 -27.92 14.22
C PRO A 16 9.83 -26.70 13.75
N PRO A 17 10.94 -26.87 13.02
CA PRO A 17 11.62 -25.75 12.39
C PRO A 17 10.69 -25.23 11.29
N VAL A 18 9.77 -24.32 11.64
CA VAL A 18 8.95 -23.60 10.67
C VAL A 18 9.93 -22.70 9.92
N PRO A 19 10.20 -22.96 8.63
CA PRO A 19 11.08 -22.09 7.87
C PRO A 19 10.45 -20.70 7.85
N LEU A 20 11.24 -19.67 8.15
CA LEU A 20 10.79 -18.29 7.99
C LEU A 20 10.27 -18.14 6.56
N PRO A 21 9.07 -17.55 6.36
CA PRO A 21 8.52 -17.38 5.03
C PRO A 21 9.55 -16.65 4.16
N ARG A 22 9.90 -17.25 3.00
CA ARG A 22 10.92 -16.74 2.07
C ARG A 22 10.68 -15.29 1.61
N ARG A 23 9.48 -14.77 1.84
CA ARG A 23 9.02 -13.46 1.44
C ARG A 23 8.61 -12.70 2.70
N ARG A 24 9.24 -11.53 2.92
CA ARG A 24 8.75 -10.56 3.91
C ARG A 24 7.27 -10.33 3.63
N LEU A 25 6.40 -10.74 4.56
CA LEU A 25 5.00 -10.35 4.53
C LEU A 25 5.02 -8.82 4.60
N ARG A 26 4.86 -8.15 3.45
CA ARG A 26 4.65 -6.71 3.44
C ARG A 26 3.16 -6.56 3.69
N TRP A 27 2.82 -6.10 4.89
CA TRP A 27 1.50 -5.53 5.13
C TRP A 27 1.22 -4.58 3.98
N ALA A 28 0.16 -4.85 3.22
CA ALA A 28 -0.21 -3.96 2.14
C ALA A 28 -0.63 -2.64 2.80
N ASP A 29 0.07 -1.56 2.48
CA ASP A 29 -0.37 -0.24 2.91
C ASP A 29 -1.81 -0.05 2.41
N PRO A 30 -2.72 0.47 3.25
CA PRO A 30 -4.09 0.68 2.84
C PRO A 30 -4.09 1.54 1.58
N LYS A 31 -4.81 1.08 0.55
CA LYS A 31 -4.95 1.81 -0.71
C LYS A 31 -5.56 3.16 -0.39
N GLN A 32 -4.80 4.24 -0.63
CA GLN A 32 -5.32 5.59 -0.42
C GLN A 32 -6.57 5.81 -1.27
N GLU A 33 -7.58 6.40 -0.64
CA GLU A 33 -8.84 6.71 -1.29
C GLU A 33 -8.62 7.76 -2.37
N ALA A 34 -9.38 7.66 -3.46
CA ALA A 34 -9.27 8.62 -4.55
C ALA A 34 -9.80 9.98 -4.07
N MET A 35 -9.03 11.03 -4.29
CA MET A 35 -9.37 12.40 -3.92
C MET A 35 -10.65 12.85 -4.62
N ARG A 36 -11.54 13.53 -3.90
CA ARG A 36 -12.83 13.99 -4.44
C ARG A 36 -12.61 15.06 -5.50
N PRO A 37 -13.49 15.16 -6.51
CA PRO A 37 -13.38 16.19 -7.54
C PRO A 37 -13.45 17.61 -6.97
N GLU A 38 -14.19 17.82 -5.87
CA GLU A 38 -14.28 19.09 -5.15
C GLU A 38 -12.93 19.50 -4.54
N GLU A 39 -12.23 18.56 -3.91
CA GLU A 39 -10.89 18.77 -3.32
C GLU A 39 -9.87 19.09 -4.41
N LEU A 40 -9.96 18.41 -5.56
CA LEU A 40 -9.11 18.68 -6.71
C LEU A 40 -9.33 20.10 -7.28
N ALA A 41 -10.58 20.57 -7.30
CA ALA A 41 -10.89 21.93 -7.72
C ALA A 41 -10.30 22.97 -6.75
N PHE A 42 -10.44 22.75 -5.45
CA PHE A 42 -9.84 23.60 -4.43
C PHE A 42 -8.31 23.65 -4.54
N ILE A 43 -7.65 22.50 -4.64
CA ILE A 43 -6.18 22.42 -4.78
C ILE A 43 -5.73 23.17 -6.03
N LYS A 44 -6.45 23.07 -7.15
CA LYS A 44 -6.14 23.81 -8.37
C LYS A 44 -6.25 25.33 -8.18
N ASP A 45 -7.29 25.83 -7.52
CA ASP A 45 -7.46 27.27 -7.26
C ASP A 45 -6.45 27.81 -6.23
N ALA A 46 -6.02 26.98 -5.28
CA ALA A 46 -5.05 27.35 -4.25
C ALA A 46 -3.62 27.58 -4.77
N LYS A 47 -3.36 27.32 -6.07
CA LYS A 47 -2.03 27.46 -6.68
C LYS A 47 -1.53 28.90 -6.57
N GLY A 48 -0.42 29.09 -5.86
CA GLY A 48 0.19 30.40 -5.63
C GLY A 48 -0.30 31.12 -4.37
N ARG A 49 -1.36 30.64 -3.72
CA ARG A 49 -1.81 31.13 -2.39
C ARG A 49 -1.28 30.28 -1.24
N LEU A 50 -1.25 28.96 -1.44
CA LEU A 50 -0.77 27.99 -0.46
C LEU A 50 0.41 27.20 -1.03
N THR A 51 1.31 26.74 -0.15
CA THR A 51 2.43 25.91 -0.60
C THR A 51 1.98 24.46 -0.80
N ALA A 52 2.68 23.73 -1.67
CA ALA A 52 2.41 22.31 -1.89
C ALA A 52 2.62 21.46 -0.63
N LYS A 53 3.44 21.94 0.31
CA LYS A 53 3.68 21.29 1.59
C LYS A 53 2.47 21.43 2.51
N ASP A 54 1.96 22.65 2.67
CA ASP A 54 0.80 22.91 3.53
C ASP A 54 -0.44 22.16 3.03
N LEU A 55 -0.68 22.17 1.72
CA LEU A 55 -1.77 21.39 1.12
C LEU A 55 -1.56 19.88 1.28
N GLY A 56 -0.32 19.40 1.20
CA GLY A 56 0.00 17.99 1.44
C GLY A 56 -0.33 17.56 2.88
N GLU A 57 0.01 18.40 3.85
CA GLU A 57 -0.31 18.17 5.26
C GLU A 57 -1.82 18.22 5.52
N CYS A 58 -2.56 19.17 4.95
CA CYS A 58 -4.01 19.27 5.12
C CYS A 58 -4.78 18.07 4.56
N TYR A 59 -4.36 17.55 3.40
CA TYR A 59 -5.05 16.47 2.70
C TYR A 59 -4.42 15.08 2.93
N GLY A 60 -3.37 14.98 3.74
CA GLY A 60 -2.67 13.72 4.00
C GLY A 60 -1.99 13.12 2.76
N VAL A 61 -1.61 13.97 1.79
CA VAL A 61 -0.99 13.56 0.53
C VAL A 61 0.43 14.09 0.39
N SER A 62 1.23 13.43 -0.43
CA SER A 62 2.59 13.90 -0.69
C SER A 62 2.59 15.28 -1.39
N PRO A 63 3.54 16.18 -1.10
CA PRO A 63 3.69 17.44 -1.84
C PRO A 63 3.91 17.24 -3.35
N GLN A 64 4.48 16.09 -3.72
CA GLN A 64 4.62 15.64 -5.11
C GLN A 64 3.24 15.42 -5.77
N THR A 65 2.27 14.89 -5.03
CA THR A 65 0.89 14.71 -5.48
C THR A 65 0.26 16.07 -5.79
N ILE A 66 0.41 17.06 -4.92
CA ILE A 66 -0.08 18.42 -5.16
C ILE A 66 0.57 19.03 -6.41
N SER A 67 1.89 18.87 -6.57
CA SER A 67 2.61 19.31 -7.76
C SER A 67 2.13 18.62 -9.05
N ASN A 68 1.78 17.33 -8.97
CA ASN A 68 1.21 16.58 -10.09
C ASN A 68 -0.20 17.07 -10.46
N ILE A 69 -1.02 17.44 -9.47
CA ILE A 69 -2.34 18.05 -9.68
C ILE A 69 -2.19 19.40 -10.40
N TRP A 70 -1.27 20.26 -9.95
CA TRP A 70 -1.02 21.56 -10.56
C TRP A 70 -0.39 21.53 -11.95
N SER A 71 0.32 20.45 -12.28
CA SER A 71 0.93 20.23 -13.59
C SER A 71 0.03 19.43 -14.53
N GLY A 72 -1.17 19.04 -14.10
CA GLY A 72 -2.12 18.26 -14.90
C GLY A 72 -1.69 16.81 -15.14
N ARG A 73 -0.68 16.31 -14.42
CA ARG A 73 -0.17 14.93 -14.55
C ARG A 73 -0.94 13.93 -13.69
N CYS A 74 -1.86 14.39 -12.84
CA CYS A 74 -2.70 13.51 -12.03
C CYS A 74 -3.87 12.94 -12.86
N PRO A 75 -3.96 11.62 -13.04
CA PRO A 75 -5.22 11.00 -13.44
C PRO A 75 -6.17 11.09 -12.25
N ALA A 76 -7.16 11.98 -12.32
CA ALA A 76 -8.23 12.13 -11.31
C ALA A 76 -9.17 10.90 -11.25
N VAL A 77 -8.88 9.88 -12.06
CA VAL A 77 -9.69 8.68 -12.25
C VAL A 77 -8.76 7.50 -12.07
N PRO A 78 -9.19 6.37 -11.48
CA PRO A 78 -8.46 5.12 -11.60
C PRO A 78 -8.45 4.72 -13.08
N VAL A 79 -7.51 5.28 -13.85
CA VAL A 79 -7.20 4.79 -15.18
C VAL A 79 -6.56 3.42 -14.94
N PRO A 80 -7.17 2.32 -15.41
CA PRO A 80 -6.48 1.04 -15.38
C PRO A 80 -5.19 1.27 -16.18
N ARG A 81 -4.04 1.25 -15.51
CA ARG A 81 -2.76 1.31 -16.23
C ARG A 81 -2.82 0.17 -17.23
N PRO A 82 -2.63 0.41 -18.54
CA PRO A 82 -2.47 -0.68 -19.46
C PRO A 82 -1.30 -1.51 -18.93
N THR A 83 -1.58 -2.77 -18.60
CA THR A 83 -0.56 -3.74 -18.21
C THR A 83 0.50 -3.67 -19.28
N ARG A 84 1.71 -3.20 -18.93
CA ARG A 84 2.84 -3.25 -19.86
C ARG A 84 3.14 -4.73 -20.06
N VAL A 85 2.58 -5.30 -21.14
CA VAL A 85 2.96 -6.63 -21.60
C VAL A 85 4.41 -6.52 -22.01
N ARG A 86 5.30 -7.07 -21.18
CA ARG A 86 6.71 -7.20 -21.51
C ARG A 86 6.76 -8.16 -22.70
N LEU A 87 7.04 -7.64 -23.90
CA LEU A 87 7.33 -8.48 -25.06
C LEU A 87 8.67 -9.18 -24.76
N GLU A 88 8.59 -10.46 -24.42
CA GLU A 88 9.74 -11.36 -24.45
C GLU A 88 10.25 -11.40 -25.89
N ARG A 89 11.51 -10.98 -26.07
CA ARG A 89 12.19 -11.07 -27.38
C ARG A 89 12.55 -12.54 -27.61
N LYS A 90 12.14 -13.07 -28.77
CA LYS A 90 12.53 -14.39 -29.30
C LYS A 90 14.00 -14.39 -29.71
#